data_AF-A0A173L5C6-F1
#
_entry.id   AF-A0A173L5C6-F1
#
_cell.length_a   1.000
_cell.length_b   1.000
_cell.length_c   1.000
_cell.angle_alpha   90.00
_cell.angle_beta   90.00
_cell.angle_gamma   90.00
#
_symmetry.space_group_name_H-M   'P 1'
#
loop_
_entity.id
_entity.type
_entity.pdbx_description
1 polymer ?
#
loop_
_entity_poly.entity_id
_entity_poly.type
_entity_poly.pdbx_seq_one_letter_code
_entity_poly.pdbx_strand_id
1 'polypeptide(L)'
;MADRTSVAIRIGGSLSPDLLPGFCAAVESDGAFTDWEGAAFDPDDLDTSLPLYLADHEVAWGRFEAIETFCVDHGLVFARWAGGAPGAFGPERVVFDGTTVRSFSASNDDEILISAETVRGLGSYAAVLSHLAAAELEIPPFRIDGRV
;
A
#
# COMPACT_ATOMS: atom_id res chain seq x y z
N MET A 1 1.50 -14.66 -19.48
CA MET A 1 1.70 -14.96 -18.04
C MET A 1 2.12 -13.66 -17.41
N ALA A 2 1.41 -13.21 -16.37
CA ALA A 2 1.82 -12.01 -15.65
C ALA A 2 2.98 -12.35 -14.72
N ASP A 3 3.94 -11.45 -14.58
CA ASP A 3 4.98 -11.56 -13.57
C ASP A 3 4.34 -11.38 -12.18
N ARG A 4 4.70 -12.25 -11.23
CA ARG A 4 4.17 -12.26 -9.87
C ARG A 4 5.29 -11.96 -8.88
N THR A 5 4.94 -11.24 -7.82
CA THR A 5 5.90 -10.79 -6.82
C THR A 5 5.22 -10.68 -5.47
N SER A 6 6.02 -10.61 -4.41
CA SER A 6 5.53 -10.34 -3.06
C SER A 6 5.12 -8.88 -2.95
N VAL A 7 3.96 -8.66 -2.35
CA VAL A 7 3.35 -7.34 -2.17
C VAL A 7 2.79 -7.25 -0.77
N ALA A 8 2.99 -6.09 -0.14
CA ALA A 8 2.34 -5.74 1.10
C ALA A 8 1.72 -4.36 0.99
N ILE A 9 0.57 -4.14 1.60
CA ILE A 9 -0.11 -2.85 1.64
C ILE A 9 -0.54 -2.54 3.08
N ARG A 10 -0.27 -1.29 3.48
CA ARG A 10 -0.83 -0.71 4.70
C ARG A 10 -1.91 0.27 4.32
N ILE A 11 -3.09 0.12 4.90
CA ILE A 11 -4.28 0.93 4.62
C ILE A 11 -4.72 1.60 5.91
N GLY A 12 -5.13 2.86 5.80
CA GLY A 12 -5.52 3.69 6.93
C GLY A 12 -6.65 4.63 6.59
N GLY A 13 -7.31 5.15 7.63
CA GLY A 13 -8.43 6.07 7.50
C GLY A 13 -9.73 5.49 8.05
N SER A 14 -10.81 6.24 7.84
CA SER A 14 -12.15 5.88 8.29
C SER A 14 -12.96 5.31 7.13
N LEU A 15 -13.49 4.10 7.33
CA LEU A 15 -14.40 3.43 6.42
C LEU A 15 -15.83 3.49 6.97
N SER A 16 -16.77 3.96 6.16
CA SER A 16 -18.19 3.84 6.51
C SER A 16 -18.60 2.36 6.59
N PRO A 17 -19.38 1.93 7.61
CA PRO A 17 -19.90 0.56 7.70
C PRO A 17 -20.63 0.08 6.43
N ASP A 18 -21.30 0.98 5.72
CA ASP A 18 -22.03 0.65 4.49
C ASP A 18 -21.09 0.23 3.34
N LEU A 19 -19.83 0.64 3.40
CA LEU A 19 -18.79 0.32 2.41
C LEU A 19 -17.99 -0.93 2.78
N LEU A 20 -18.13 -1.43 4.01
CA LEU A 20 -17.39 -2.60 4.50
C LEU A 20 -17.57 -3.85 3.61
N PRO A 21 -18.78 -4.22 3.16
CA PRO A 21 -18.94 -5.36 2.26
C PRO A 21 -18.18 -5.21 0.94
N GLY A 22 -18.15 -3.98 0.40
CA GLY A 22 -17.40 -3.67 -0.82
C GLY A 22 -15.88 -3.79 -0.61
N PHE A 23 -15.39 -3.34 0.54
CA PHE A 23 -13.98 -3.49 0.90
C PHE A 23 -13.60 -4.98 1.04
N CYS A 24 -14.40 -5.78 1.75
CA CYS A 24 -14.15 -7.22 1.89
C CYS A 24 -14.11 -7.92 0.52
N ALA A 25 -15.02 -7.57 -0.40
CA ALA A 25 -15.03 -8.12 -1.75
C ALA A 25 -13.78 -7.74 -2.55
N ALA A 26 -13.25 -6.52 -2.37
CA ALA A 26 -11.98 -6.11 -2.98
C ALA A 26 -10.80 -6.93 -2.44
N VAL A 27 -10.75 -7.14 -1.12
CA VAL A 27 -9.71 -7.96 -0.48
C VAL A 27 -9.75 -9.41 -0.96
N GLU A 28 -10.95 -10.00 -1.04
CA GLU A 28 -11.15 -11.36 -1.54
C GLU A 28 -10.76 -11.49 -3.02
N SER A 29 -11.14 -10.52 -3.85
CA SER A 29 -10.80 -10.48 -5.28
C SER A 29 -9.29 -10.47 -5.52
N ASP A 30 -8.55 -9.73 -4.69
CA ASP A 30 -7.10 -9.62 -4.77
C ASP A 30 -6.38 -10.75 -4.02
N GLY A 31 -7.10 -11.55 -3.22
CA GLY A 31 -6.56 -12.71 -2.50
C GLY A 31 -5.57 -12.35 -1.39
N ALA A 32 -5.69 -11.17 -0.79
CA ALA A 32 -4.74 -10.69 0.20
C ALA A 32 -5.03 -11.21 1.63
N PHE A 33 -3.97 -11.45 2.40
CA PHE A 33 -4.02 -12.00 3.76
C PHE A 33 -3.54 -10.98 4.79
N THR A 34 -3.94 -11.12 6.06
CA THR A 34 -3.60 -10.19 7.15
C THR A 34 -2.13 -10.27 7.61
N ASP A 35 -1.38 -11.24 7.11
CA ASP A 35 0.07 -11.41 7.23
C ASP A 35 0.55 -12.27 6.06
N TRP A 36 1.87 -12.38 5.84
CA TRP A 36 2.50 -13.17 4.76
C TRP A 36 2.04 -14.63 4.72
N GLU A 37 1.82 -15.22 5.90
CA GLU A 37 1.29 -16.59 6.09
C GLU A 37 -0.01 -16.52 6.91
N GLY A 38 -0.69 -15.37 6.86
CA GLY A 38 -1.78 -15.01 7.75
C GLY A 38 -3.11 -15.64 7.39
N ALA A 39 -4.12 -15.32 8.21
CA ALA A 39 -5.50 -15.68 7.91
C ALA A 39 -6.08 -14.75 6.84
N ALA A 40 -7.14 -15.24 6.19
CA ALA A 40 -7.99 -14.39 5.37
C ALA A 40 -8.49 -13.20 6.21
N PHE A 41 -8.70 -12.06 5.54
CA PHE A 41 -9.21 -10.87 6.20
C PHE A 41 -10.60 -11.09 6.79
N ASP A 42 -10.72 -10.89 8.10
CA ASP A 42 -11.99 -10.82 8.81
C ASP A 42 -12.11 -9.43 9.47
N PRO A 43 -13.15 -8.64 9.13
CA PRO A 43 -13.34 -7.32 9.73
C PRO A 43 -13.62 -7.36 11.24
N ASP A 44 -13.98 -8.50 11.82
CA ASP A 44 -14.19 -8.63 13.25
C ASP A 44 -12.90 -8.76 14.07
N ASP A 45 -11.81 -9.17 13.43
CA ASP A 45 -10.47 -9.30 14.03
C ASP A 45 -9.63 -8.01 13.92
N LEU A 46 -10.21 -6.93 13.39
CA LEU A 46 -9.54 -5.64 13.19
C LEU A 46 -9.10 -4.99 14.51
N ASP A 47 -7.80 -4.72 14.63
CA ASP A 47 -7.26 -3.77 15.61
C ASP A 47 -7.38 -2.33 15.07
N THR A 48 -8.39 -1.59 15.53
CA THR A 48 -8.69 -0.21 15.09
C THR A 48 -7.69 0.83 15.59
N SER A 49 -6.68 0.41 16.36
CA SER A 49 -5.57 1.26 16.79
C SER A 49 -4.39 1.25 15.81
N LEU A 50 -4.36 0.31 14.85
CA LEU A 50 -3.30 0.13 13.88
C LEU A 50 -3.79 0.31 12.44
N PRO A 51 -2.88 0.62 11.49
CA PRO A 51 -3.18 0.48 10.07
C PRO A 51 -3.50 -0.97 9.74
N LEU A 52 -4.43 -1.21 8.81
CA LEU A 52 -4.68 -2.54 8.30
C LEU A 52 -3.51 -2.94 7.41
N TYR A 53 -2.90 -4.09 7.71
CA TYR A 53 -1.85 -4.70 6.92
C TYR A 53 -2.43 -5.86 6.11
N LEU A 54 -2.12 -5.88 4.80
CA LEU A 54 -2.46 -6.99 3.91
C LEU A 54 -1.25 -7.37 3.06
N ALA A 55 -1.05 -8.65 2.79
CA ALA A 55 0.07 -9.14 2.01
C ALA A 55 -0.26 -10.43 1.22
N ASP A 56 0.50 -10.68 0.17
CA ASP A 56 0.54 -11.94 -0.58
C ASP A 56 1.89 -12.06 -1.31
N HIS A 57 2.38 -13.28 -1.48
CA HIS A 57 3.62 -13.59 -2.17
C HIS A 57 3.46 -13.64 -3.70
N GLU A 58 2.24 -13.84 -4.17
CA GLU A 58 1.96 -14.19 -5.56
C GLU A 58 1.06 -13.14 -6.22
N VAL A 59 1.41 -11.87 -6.17
CA VAL A 59 0.55 -10.80 -6.71
C VAL A 59 0.97 -10.43 -8.14
N ALA A 60 0.02 -10.51 -9.08
CA ALA A 60 0.26 -10.19 -10.48
C ALA A 60 0.58 -8.69 -10.65
N TRP A 61 1.63 -8.40 -11.43
CA TRP A 61 2.08 -7.02 -11.72
C TRP A 61 2.42 -6.18 -10.48
N GLY A 62 2.62 -6.83 -9.33
CA GLY A 62 2.96 -6.18 -8.06
C GLY A 62 1.87 -5.28 -7.49
N ARG A 63 0.60 -5.48 -7.84
CA ARG A 63 -0.51 -4.59 -7.42
C ARG A 63 -1.73 -5.35 -6.92
N PHE A 64 -2.37 -4.78 -5.91
CA PHE A 64 -3.69 -5.20 -5.46
C PHE A 64 -4.72 -4.30 -6.16
N GLU A 65 -5.15 -4.69 -7.35
CA GLU A 65 -5.91 -3.83 -8.25
C GLU A 65 -7.27 -3.42 -7.66
N ALA A 66 -8.00 -4.36 -7.05
CA ALA A 66 -9.31 -4.08 -6.46
C ALA A 66 -9.17 -3.24 -5.18
N ILE A 67 -8.23 -3.60 -4.29
CA ILE A 67 -7.98 -2.90 -3.03
C ILE A 67 -7.51 -1.47 -3.28
N GLU A 68 -6.50 -1.27 -4.15
CA GLU A 68 -5.96 0.07 -4.44
C GLU A 68 -7.03 0.96 -5.08
N THR A 69 -7.82 0.43 -6.01
CA THR A 69 -8.95 1.17 -6.63
C THR A 69 -9.97 1.59 -5.58
N PHE A 70 -10.38 0.66 -4.72
CA PHE A 70 -11.32 0.94 -3.64
C PHE A 70 -10.80 2.04 -2.70
N CYS A 71 -9.50 1.97 -2.35
CA CYS A 71 -8.90 2.97 -1.48
C CYS A 71 -8.90 4.37 -2.11
N VAL A 72 -8.58 4.48 -3.40
CA VAL A 72 -8.62 5.76 -4.13
C VAL A 72 -10.05 6.30 -4.21
N ASP A 73 -11.02 5.46 -4.56
CA ASP A 73 -12.42 5.85 -4.75
C ASP A 73 -13.08 6.32 -3.44
N HIS A 74 -12.63 5.79 -2.30
CA HIS A 74 -13.19 6.08 -0.98
C HIS A 74 -12.27 6.90 -0.07
N GLY A 75 -11.12 7.37 -0.58
CA GLY A 75 -10.21 8.24 0.15
C GLY A 75 -9.48 7.57 1.32
N LEU A 76 -9.30 6.25 1.29
CA LEU A 76 -8.49 5.53 2.26
C LEU A 76 -7.02 5.67 1.90
N VAL A 77 -6.21 6.17 2.83
CA VAL A 77 -4.78 6.38 2.64
C VAL A 77 -4.08 5.02 2.60
N PHE A 78 -3.13 4.82 1.69
CA PHE A 78 -2.36 3.58 1.68
C PHE A 78 -0.89 3.77 1.28
N ALA A 79 -0.07 2.81 1.70
CA ALA A 79 1.28 2.58 1.18
C ALA A 79 1.43 1.11 0.83
N ARG A 80 1.64 0.81 -0.45
CA ARG A 80 1.92 -0.51 -1.00
C ARG A 80 3.39 -0.64 -1.32
N TRP A 81 4.03 -1.68 -0.81
CA TRP A 81 5.30 -2.17 -1.32
C TRP A 81 5.08 -3.32 -2.29
N ALA A 82 5.86 -3.36 -3.36
CA ALA A 82 6.00 -4.51 -4.22
C ALA A 82 7.47 -4.85 -4.43
N GLY A 83 7.81 -6.13 -4.28
CA GLY A 83 9.11 -6.66 -4.68
C GLY A 83 9.31 -6.56 -6.20
N GLY A 84 10.56 -6.62 -6.65
CA GLY A 84 10.86 -6.59 -8.08
C GLY A 84 10.63 -7.94 -8.76
N ALA A 85 10.21 -7.89 -10.03
CA ALA A 85 10.20 -9.04 -10.92
C ALA A 85 11.36 -8.92 -11.93
N PRO A 86 12.39 -9.78 -11.84
CA PRO A 86 13.58 -9.68 -12.71
C PRO A 86 13.23 -9.66 -14.19
N GLY A 87 13.65 -8.60 -14.88
CA GLY A 87 13.40 -8.43 -16.33
C GLY A 87 12.07 -7.75 -16.68
N ALA A 88 11.19 -7.48 -15.71
CA ALA A 88 9.93 -6.78 -15.92
C ALA A 88 9.89 -5.43 -15.21
N PHE A 89 10.06 -5.41 -13.88
CA PHE A 89 10.01 -4.18 -13.07
C PHE A 89 10.85 -4.31 -11.79
N GLY A 90 11.36 -3.18 -11.30
CA GLY A 90 12.08 -3.12 -10.02
C GLY A 90 11.12 -3.03 -8.84
N PRO A 91 11.60 -3.21 -7.60
CA PRO A 91 10.78 -3.02 -6.41
C PRO A 91 10.37 -1.55 -6.29
N GLU A 92 9.15 -1.33 -5.79
CA GLU A 92 8.58 0.00 -5.64
C GLU A 92 7.77 0.12 -4.36
N ARG A 93 7.64 1.36 -3.89
CA ARG A 93 6.59 1.76 -2.94
C ARG A 93 5.65 2.73 -3.63
N VAL A 94 4.36 2.41 -3.60
CA VAL A 94 3.28 3.29 -4.07
C VAL A 94 2.51 3.81 -2.87
N VAL A 95 2.35 5.13 -2.82
CA VAL A 95 1.66 5.83 -1.73
C VAL A 95 0.49 6.62 -2.30
N PHE A 96 -0.67 6.49 -1.67
CA PHE A 96 -1.81 7.36 -1.86
C PHE A 96 -2.06 8.13 -0.57
N ASP A 97 -1.89 9.46 -0.62
CA ASP A 97 -2.03 10.36 0.53
C ASP A 97 -3.46 10.87 0.76
N GLY A 98 -4.45 10.22 0.15
CA GLY A 98 -5.85 10.67 0.13
C GLY A 98 -6.16 11.66 -1.00
N THR A 99 -5.14 12.15 -1.72
CA THR A 99 -5.35 13.04 -2.88
C THR A 99 -4.65 12.54 -4.14
N THR A 100 -3.41 12.07 -4.01
CA THR A 100 -2.58 11.69 -5.15
C THR A 100 -1.83 10.39 -4.93
N VAL A 101 -1.77 9.58 -5.99
CA VAL A 101 -0.96 8.36 -6.03
C VAL A 101 0.44 8.71 -6.55
N ARG A 102 1.48 8.28 -5.82
CA ARG A 102 2.89 8.48 -6.15
C ARG A 102 3.65 7.17 -6.02
N SER A 103 4.55 6.88 -6.96
CA SER A 103 5.45 5.72 -6.93
C SER A 103 6.88 6.17 -6.65
N PHE A 104 7.58 5.38 -5.84
CA PHE A 104 8.95 5.57 -5.40
C PHE A 104 9.73 4.27 -5.61
N SER A 105 10.99 4.38 -6.03
CA SER A 105 11.87 3.20 -6.09
C SER A 105 12.13 2.67 -4.68
N ALA A 106 12.11 1.36 -4.52
CA ALA A 106 12.38 0.69 -3.25
C ALA A 106 13.37 -0.48 -3.42
N SER A 107 13.87 -0.99 -2.31
CA SER A 107 14.57 -2.27 -2.24
C SER A 107 13.59 -3.43 -2.08
N ASN A 108 14.11 -4.66 -2.12
CA ASN A 108 13.31 -5.85 -1.81
C ASN A 108 12.95 -5.96 -0.31
N ASP A 109 13.57 -5.13 0.54
CA ASP A 109 13.30 -5.07 1.98
C ASP A 109 12.48 -3.81 2.34
N ASP A 110 11.84 -3.19 1.33
CA ASP A 110 10.94 -2.05 1.49
C ASP A 110 11.62 -0.75 1.98
N GLU A 111 12.92 -0.60 1.68
CA GLU A 111 13.69 0.64 1.91
C GLU A 111 13.57 1.58 0.72
N ILE A 112 13.34 2.88 0.94
CA ILE A 112 13.25 3.86 -0.15
C ILE A 112 14.62 4.12 -0.77
N LEU A 113 14.69 4.02 -2.10
CA LEU A 113 15.90 4.27 -2.88
C LEU A 113 15.74 5.53 -3.74
N ILE A 114 16.77 6.37 -3.75
CA ILE A 114 16.81 7.57 -4.58
C ILE A 114 18.07 7.53 -5.45
N SER A 115 17.89 7.66 -6.77
CA SER A 115 19.00 7.72 -7.71
C SER A 115 19.75 9.06 -7.61
N ALA A 116 21.02 9.08 -7.98
CA ALA A 116 21.79 10.32 -8.08
C ALA A 116 21.19 11.31 -9.09
N GLU A 117 20.50 10.82 -10.13
CA GLU A 117 19.77 11.66 -11.07
C GLU A 117 18.59 12.35 -10.40
N THR A 118 17.77 11.61 -9.64
CA THR A 118 16.64 12.15 -8.88
C THR A 118 17.11 13.18 -7.85
N VAL A 119 18.19 12.89 -7.10
CA VAL A 119 18.78 13.86 -6.15
C VAL A 119 19.18 15.16 -6.85
N ARG A 120 19.85 15.09 -8.00
CA ARG A 120 20.24 16.28 -8.77
C ARG A 120 19.02 17.03 -9.31
N GLY A 121 17.98 16.31 -9.75
CA GLY A 121 16.72 16.90 -10.23
C GLY A 121 15.95 17.64 -9.13
N LEU A 122 15.96 17.11 -7.89
CA LEU A 122 15.36 17.77 -6.72
C LEU A 122 16.12 19.04 -6.31
N GLY A 123 17.42 19.11 -6.62
CA GLY A 123 18.21 20.34 -6.59
C GLY A 123 18.53 20.91 -5.19
N SER A 124 17.99 20.31 -4.12
CA SER A 124 18.29 20.70 -2.75
C SER A 124 18.11 19.55 -1.77
N TYR A 125 18.86 19.60 -0.66
CA TYR A 125 18.71 18.62 0.41
C TYR A 125 17.30 18.63 1.03
N ALA A 126 16.69 19.80 1.19
CA ALA A 126 15.32 19.93 1.69
C ALA A 126 14.29 19.23 0.77
N ALA A 127 14.45 19.35 -0.56
CA ALA A 127 13.59 18.66 -1.51
C ALA A 127 13.78 17.14 -1.48
N VAL A 128 15.01 16.66 -1.26
CA VAL A 128 15.30 15.22 -1.03
C VAL A 128 14.59 14.71 0.22
N LEU A 129 14.68 15.43 1.34
CA LEU A 129 13.96 15.05 2.56
C LEU A 129 12.44 15.08 2.37
N SER A 130 11.91 16.06 1.65
CA SER A 130 10.47 16.11 1.34
C SER A 130 10.03 14.95 0.44
N HIS A 131 10.89 14.49 -0.47
CA HIS A 131 10.62 13.32 -1.31
C HIS A 131 10.61 12.03 -0.48
N LEU A 132 11.56 11.87 0.44
CA LEU A 132 11.59 10.74 1.39
C LEU A 132 10.35 10.73 2.28
N ALA A 133 10.01 11.86 2.89
CA ALA A 133 8.83 11.98 3.76
C ALA A 133 7.51 11.66 3.02
N ALA A 134 7.44 11.95 1.72
CA ALA A 134 6.30 11.57 0.90
C ALA A 134 6.21 10.06 0.64
N ALA A 135 7.35 9.38 0.56
CA ALA A 135 7.43 7.94 0.36
C ALA A 135 7.22 7.16 1.67
N GLU A 136 7.65 7.73 2.80
CA GLU A 136 7.52 7.21 4.16
C GLU A 136 6.27 7.75 4.86
N LEU A 137 5.18 7.92 4.11
CA LEU A 137 3.93 8.42 4.66
C LEU A 137 3.48 7.54 5.84
N GLU A 138 3.30 8.16 7.01
CA GLU A 138 2.71 7.50 8.16
C GLU A 138 1.24 7.20 7.86
N ILE A 139 0.92 5.91 7.71
CA ILE A 139 -0.45 5.46 7.48
C ILE A 139 -1.20 5.55 8.80
N PRO A 140 -2.35 6.26 8.86
CA PRO A 140 -3.15 6.33 10.07
C PRO A 140 -3.82 4.99 10.37
N PRO A 141 -4.36 4.78 11.58
CA PRO A 141 -5.11 3.57 11.87
C PRO A 141 -6.32 3.38 10.96
N PHE A 142 -6.64 2.12 10.65
CA PHE A 142 -7.81 1.76 9.88
C PHE A 142 -9.01 1.58 10.82
N ARG A 143 -10.08 2.34 10.57
CA ARG A 143 -11.25 2.35 11.45
C ARG A 143 -12.52 2.17 10.65
N ILE A 144 -13.48 1.48 11.24
CA ILE A 144 -14.84 1.42 10.74
C ILE A 144 -15.66 2.40 11.58
N ASP A 145 -16.25 3.41 10.96
CA ASP A 145 -16.96 4.47 11.67
C ASP A 145 -18.11 3.88 12.51
N GLY A 146 -18.22 4.31 13.77
CA GLY A 146 -19.24 3.80 14.70
C GLY A 146 -18.86 2.50 15.45
N ARG A 147 -17.68 1.91 15.18
CA ARG A 147 -17.08 0.86 16.02
C ARG A 147 -16.06 1.52 16.97
N VAL A 148 -16.35 1.49 18.28
CA VAL A 148 -15.45 2.01 19.35
C VAL A 148 -14.55 0.89 19.83
#